data_AF-A0A9E2YWW5-F1
#
_entry.id   AF-A0A9E2YWW5-F1
#
_cell.length_a   1.000
_cell.length_b   1.000
_cell.length_c   1.000
_cell.angle_alpha   90.00
_cell.angle_beta   90.00
_cell.angle_gamma   90.00
#
_symmetry.space_group_name_H-M   'P 1'
#
loop_
_entity.id
_entity.type
_entity.pdbx_description
1 polymer ?
#
loop_
_entity_poly.entity_id
_entity_poly.type
_entity_poly.pdbx_seq_one_letter_code
_entity_poly.pdbx_strand_id
1 'polypeptide(L)'
;DDARSRFATLLREELASQVHGEVDDESWRLKQQLLRRQVNLRNETKLFREYARQSFIDTLTLYLHGICCDIDVETGPRQLPSRMLRKRLQLLSTLFPPPAGFAVFPEQAAQS
;
A
#
# COMPACT_ATOMS: atom_id res chain seq x y z
N ASP A 1 10.85 9.03 13.38
CA ASP A 1 10.29 7.88 12.65
C ASP A 1 9.79 8.28 11.27
N ASP A 2 10.44 7.76 10.23
CA ASP A 2 10.20 8.11 8.83
C ASP A 2 9.01 7.29 8.28
N ALA A 3 8.06 7.95 7.58
CA ALA A 3 6.91 7.30 6.94
C ALA A 3 7.33 6.11 6.05
N ARG A 4 8.47 6.26 5.35
CA ARG A 4 9.08 5.18 4.56
C ARG A 4 9.44 3.96 5.39
N SER A 5 9.95 4.13 6.61
CA SER A 5 10.36 3.00 7.47
C SER A 5 9.16 2.19 7.94
N ARG A 6 8.08 2.87 8.35
CA ARG A 6 6.82 2.20 8.74
C ARG A 6 6.18 1.48 7.57
N PHE A 7 6.15 2.10 6.39
CA PHE A 7 5.61 1.46 5.18
C PHE A 7 6.46 0.28 4.72
N ALA A 8 7.80 0.41 4.74
CA ALA A 8 8.70 -0.69 4.42
C ALA A 8 8.53 -1.87 5.38
N THR A 9 8.28 -1.62 6.66
CA THR A 9 7.99 -2.67 7.66
C THR A 9 6.72 -3.42 7.29
N LEU A 10 5.63 -2.70 6.97
CA LEU A 10 4.38 -3.29 6.51
C LEU A 10 4.59 -4.16 5.25
N LEU A 11 5.33 -3.66 4.26
CA LEU A 11 5.63 -4.44 3.04
C LEU A 11 6.43 -5.72 3.34
N ARG A 12 7.34 -5.69 4.31
CA ARG A 12 8.09 -6.89 4.71
C ARG A 12 7.19 -7.95 5.32
N GLU A 13 6.21 -7.55 6.13
CA GLU A 13 5.21 -8.46 6.68
C GLU A 13 4.33 -9.07 5.58
N GLU A 14 3.92 -8.26 4.61
CA GLU A 14 3.16 -8.72 3.44
C GLU A 14 3.97 -9.71 2.58
N LEU A 15 5.24 -9.39 2.30
CA LEU A 15 6.14 -10.28 1.55
C LEU A 15 6.40 -11.59 2.30
N ALA A 16 6.61 -11.54 3.62
CA ALA A 16 6.79 -12.73 4.45
C ALA A 16 5.52 -13.60 4.49
N SER A 17 4.35 -12.99 4.41
CA SER A 17 3.05 -13.67 4.33
C SER A 17 2.65 -14.05 2.91
N GLN A 18 3.54 -13.87 1.93
CA GLN A 18 3.33 -14.18 0.51
C GLN A 18 2.07 -13.52 -0.08
N VAL A 19 1.76 -12.29 0.35
CA VAL A 19 0.62 -11.53 -0.15
C VAL A 19 0.74 -11.32 -1.66
N HIS A 20 -0.25 -11.79 -2.40
CA HIS A 20 -0.36 -11.61 -3.84
C HIS A 20 -0.89 -10.22 -4.21
N GLY A 21 -0.64 -9.79 -5.44
CA GLY A 21 -1.13 -8.54 -6.02
C GLY A 21 -0.47 -7.26 -5.49
N GLU A 22 -0.79 -6.14 -6.14
CA GLU A 22 -0.43 -4.77 -5.76
C GLU A 22 -1.56 -3.79 -6.14
N VAL A 23 -1.39 -2.50 -5.79
CA VAL A 23 -2.36 -1.44 -6.09
C VAL A 23 -2.34 -1.07 -7.58
N ASP A 24 -1.18 -1.12 -8.22
CA ASP A 24 -1.01 -0.76 -9.63
C ASP A 24 -0.03 -1.72 -10.33
N ASP A 25 -0.05 -1.74 -11.66
CA ASP A 25 0.72 -2.65 -12.51
C ASP A 25 2.24 -2.45 -12.36
N GLU A 26 2.71 -1.23 -12.09
CA GLU A 26 4.14 -0.95 -11.98
C GLU A 26 4.74 -1.48 -10.67
N SER A 27 4.08 -1.25 -9.53
CA SER A 27 4.51 -1.89 -8.27
C SER A 27 4.36 -3.41 -8.34
N TRP A 28 3.33 -3.92 -9.04
CA TRP A 28 3.20 -5.36 -9.30
C TRP A 28 4.42 -5.92 -10.05
N ARG A 29 4.84 -5.27 -11.13
CA ARG A 29 6.02 -5.66 -11.92
C ARG A 29 7.29 -5.71 -11.07
N LEU A 30 7.51 -4.68 -10.27
CA LEU A 30 8.68 -4.59 -9.37
C LEU A 30 8.64 -5.66 -8.27
N LYS A 31 7.46 -5.95 -7.70
CA LYS A 31 7.26 -7.04 -6.73
C LYS A 31 7.66 -8.38 -7.35
N GLN A 32 7.20 -8.67 -8.56
CA GLN A 32 7.56 -9.91 -9.27
C GLN A 32 9.06 -9.99 -9.54
N GLN A 33 9.70 -8.88 -9.94
CA GLN A 33 11.14 -8.83 -10.13
C GLN A 33 11.91 -9.09 -8.82
N LEU A 34 11.46 -8.51 -7.72
CA LEU A 34 12.02 -8.72 -6.39
C LEU A 34 11.92 -10.20 -5.97
N LEU A 35 10.73 -10.79 -6.07
CA LEU A 35 10.47 -12.18 -5.69
C LEU A 35 11.28 -13.20 -6.51
N ARG A 36 11.50 -12.92 -7.80
CA ARG A 36 12.33 -13.79 -8.67
C ARG A 36 13.82 -13.74 -8.35
N ARG A 37 14.30 -12.61 -7.82
CA ARG A 37 15.75 -12.35 -7.65
C ARG A 37 16.23 -12.50 -6.21
N GLN A 38 15.33 -12.57 -5.23
CA GLN A 38 15.70 -12.56 -3.81
C GLN A 38 15.11 -13.71 -3.04
N VAL A 39 16.01 -14.49 -2.43
CA VAL A 39 15.67 -15.58 -1.51
C VAL A 39 15.36 -15.02 -0.10
N ASN A 40 16.05 -13.94 0.31
CA ASN A 40 15.83 -13.31 1.61
C ASN A 40 15.24 -11.89 1.47
N LEU A 41 13.92 -11.80 1.62
CA LEU A 41 13.13 -10.56 1.48
C LEU A 41 13.23 -9.63 2.71
N ARG A 42 13.96 -10.02 3.77
CA ARG A 42 14.19 -9.17 4.94
C ARG A 42 15.29 -8.12 4.71
N ASN A 43 16.16 -8.34 3.74
CA ASN A 43 17.30 -7.46 3.51
C ASN A 43 16.90 -6.16 2.78
N GLU A 44 17.55 -5.05 3.16
CA GLU A 44 17.39 -3.73 2.56
C GLU A 44 18.20 -3.63 1.26
N THR A 45 17.67 -4.19 0.17
CA THR A 45 18.34 -4.24 -1.13
C THR A 45 17.90 -3.11 -2.07
N LYS A 46 18.64 -2.87 -3.17
CA LYS A 46 18.24 -1.88 -4.19
C LYS A 46 16.86 -2.21 -4.79
N LEU A 47 16.61 -3.49 -5.12
CA LEU A 47 15.33 -3.95 -5.65
C LEU A 47 14.19 -3.73 -4.66
N PHE A 48 14.42 -4.04 -3.37
CA PHE A 48 13.40 -3.79 -2.35
C PHE A 48 13.09 -2.29 -2.23
N ARG A 49 14.11 -1.42 -2.20
CA ARG A 49 13.89 0.03 -2.10
C ARG A 49 13.13 0.60 -3.29
N GLU A 50 13.38 0.09 -4.48
CA GLU A 50 12.68 0.49 -5.71
C GLU A 50 11.21 0.07 -5.67
N TYR A 51 10.95 -1.21 -5.37
CA TYR A 51 9.60 -1.72 -5.15
C TYR A 51 8.86 -0.96 -4.05
N ALA A 52 9.49 -0.77 -2.89
CA ALA A 52 8.87 -0.12 -1.74
C ALA A 52 8.51 1.34 -2.03
N ARG A 53 9.35 2.06 -2.79
CA ARG A 53 9.06 3.41 -3.23
C ARG A 53 7.83 3.43 -4.14
N GLN A 54 7.79 2.58 -5.15
CA GLN A 54 6.68 2.56 -6.10
C GLN A 54 5.37 2.16 -5.42
N SER A 55 5.39 1.08 -4.64
CA SER A 55 4.22 0.60 -3.89
C SER A 55 3.68 1.66 -2.93
N PHE A 56 4.55 2.47 -2.33
CA PHE A 56 4.15 3.63 -1.53
C PHE A 56 3.48 4.72 -2.36
N ILE A 57 4.06 5.09 -3.51
CA ILE A 57 3.49 6.10 -4.42
C ILE A 57 2.10 5.68 -4.90
N ASP A 58 1.93 4.43 -5.33
CA ASP A 58 0.64 3.93 -5.83
C ASP A 58 -0.42 3.95 -4.72
N THR A 59 -0.04 3.48 -3.52
CA THR A 59 -0.93 3.49 -2.35
C THR A 59 -1.29 4.91 -1.92
N LEU A 60 -0.32 5.83 -1.92
CA LEU A 60 -0.56 7.24 -1.55
C LEU A 60 -1.44 7.95 -2.57
N THR A 61 -1.25 7.66 -3.86
CA THR A 61 -2.11 8.17 -4.94
C THR A 61 -3.55 7.72 -4.72
N LEU A 62 -3.76 6.42 -4.47
CA LEU A 62 -5.09 5.89 -4.16
C LEU A 62 -5.69 6.51 -2.89
N TYR A 63 -4.88 6.69 -1.84
CA TYR A 63 -5.31 7.31 -0.59
C TYR A 63 -5.80 8.75 -0.79
N LEU A 64 -5.03 9.57 -1.50
CA LEU A 64 -5.41 10.96 -1.79
C LEU A 64 -6.63 11.02 -2.71
N HIS A 65 -6.73 10.12 -3.68
CA HIS A 65 -7.87 10.05 -4.57
C HIS A 65 -9.15 9.66 -3.82
N GLY A 66 -9.07 8.67 -2.94
CA GLY A 66 -10.21 8.25 -2.09
C GLY A 66 -10.62 9.27 -1.04
N ILE A 67 -9.78 10.27 -0.72
CA ILE A 67 -10.18 11.42 0.11
C ILE A 67 -11.04 12.39 -0.70
N CYS A 68 -10.70 12.63 -1.97
CA CYS A 68 -11.34 13.66 -2.78
C CYS A 68 -12.50 13.15 -3.65
N CYS A 69 -12.59 11.84 -3.86
CA CYS A 69 -13.56 11.20 -4.74
C CYS A 69 -14.14 9.94 -4.07
N ASP A 70 -15.43 9.69 -4.31
CA ASP A 70 -16.05 8.41 -4.00
C ASP A 70 -15.67 7.41 -5.09
N ILE A 71 -14.85 6.42 -4.74
CA ILE A 71 -14.27 5.47 -5.68
C ILE A 71 -14.47 4.04 -5.20
N ASP A 72 -14.88 3.19 -6.13
CA ASP A 72 -14.87 1.74 -5.94
C ASP A 72 -13.55 1.18 -6.45
N VAL A 73 -12.94 0.30 -5.65
CA VAL A 73 -11.73 -0.43 -6.06
C VAL A 73 -12.13 -1.82 -6.53
N GLU A 74 -11.98 -2.05 -7.83
CA GLU A 74 -12.24 -3.36 -8.42
C GLU A 74 -11.21 -4.40 -7.96
N THR A 75 -11.68 -5.60 -7.63
CA THR A 75 -10.80 -6.73 -7.31
C THR A 75 -10.42 -7.48 -8.58
N GLY A 76 -9.18 -7.95 -8.65
CA GLY A 76 -8.69 -8.78 -9.75
C GLY A 76 -7.57 -9.71 -9.29
N PRO A 77 -7.18 -10.69 -10.12
CA PRO A 77 -6.18 -11.68 -9.75
C PRO A 77 -4.80 -11.08 -9.45
N ARG A 78 -4.50 -9.87 -9.93
CA ARG A 78 -3.26 -9.13 -9.66
C ARG A 78 -3.45 -7.97 -8.68
N GLN A 79 -4.68 -7.74 -8.22
CA GLN A 79 -4.98 -6.64 -7.30
C GLN A 79 -4.66 -7.03 -5.87
N LEU A 80 -4.20 -6.06 -5.09
CA LEU A 80 -3.91 -6.26 -3.68
C LEU A 80 -5.21 -6.67 -2.94
N PRO A 81 -5.18 -7.72 -2.11
CA PRO A 81 -6.35 -8.13 -1.34
C PRO A 81 -6.89 -6.98 -0.48
N SER A 82 -8.21 -6.79 -0.45
CA SER A 82 -8.86 -5.65 0.21
C SER A 82 -8.44 -5.48 1.68
N ARG A 83 -8.21 -6.58 2.39
CA ARG A 83 -7.69 -6.56 3.78
C ARG A 83 -6.31 -5.91 3.87
N MET A 84 -5.41 -6.18 2.93
CA MET A 84 -4.06 -5.62 2.89
C MET A 84 -4.09 -4.17 2.40
N LEU A 85 -4.90 -3.88 1.38
CA LEU A 85 -5.16 -2.52 0.94
C LEU A 85 -5.66 -1.64 2.11
N ARG A 86 -6.66 -2.11 2.86
CA ARG A 86 -7.17 -1.43 4.04
C ARG A 86 -6.08 -1.15 5.07
N LYS A 87 -5.20 -2.12 5.36
CA LYS A 87 -4.06 -1.90 6.28
C LYS A 87 -3.11 -0.81 5.78
N ARG A 88 -2.80 -0.78 4.49
CA ARG A 88 -1.95 0.26 3.90
C ARG A 88 -2.61 1.65 4.02
N LEU A 89 -3.89 1.76 3.67
CA LEU A 89 -4.66 3.00 3.78
C LEU A 89 -4.80 3.48 5.22
N GLN A 90 -5.01 2.56 6.18
CA GLN A 90 -5.02 2.88 7.62
C GLN A 90 -3.66 3.38 8.10
N LEU A 91 -2.56 2.78 7.65
CA LEU A 91 -1.22 3.29 7.95
C LEU A 91 -1.07 4.72 7.42
N LEU A 92 -1.46 4.98 6.17
CA LEU A 92 -1.40 6.33 5.58
C LEU A 92 -2.30 7.31 6.32
N SER A 93 -3.48 6.92 6.79
CA SER A 93 -4.34 7.81 7.58
C SER A 93 -3.74 8.17 8.94
N THR A 94 -2.89 7.30 9.52
CA THR A 94 -2.13 7.67 10.74
C THR A 94 -0.94 8.57 10.47
N LEU A 95 -0.33 8.46 9.28
CA LEU A 95 0.86 9.24 8.89
C LEU A 95 0.48 10.62 8.33
N PHE A 96 -0.62 10.67 7.59
CA PHE A 96 -1.13 11.82 6.85
C PHE A 96 -2.63 11.94 7.12
N PRO A 97 -3.02 12.37 8.34
CA PRO A 97 -4.43 12.43 8.72
C PRO A 97 -5.22 13.30 7.73
N PRO A 98 -6.43 12.86 7.32
CA PRO A 98 -7.26 13.66 6.44
C PRO A 98 -7.71 14.95 7.13
N PRO A 99 -7.97 16.03 6.38
CA PRO A 99 -8.56 17.25 6.94
C PRO A 99 -9.93 16.98 7.57
N ALA A 100 -10.36 17.87 8.47
CA ALA A 100 -11.68 17.76 9.10
C ALA A 100 -12.80 17.72 8.04
N GLY A 101 -13.77 16.81 8.23
CA GLY A 101 -14.88 16.61 7.30
C GLY A 101 -14.55 15.71 6.09
N PHE A 102 -13.32 15.19 5.99
CA PHE A 102 -12.95 14.22 4.97
C PHE A 102 -12.65 12.86 5.59
N ALA A 103 -13.05 11.81 4.89
CA ALA A 103 -12.91 10.43 5.32
C ALA A 103 -12.37 9.58 4.16
N VAL A 104 -11.51 8.61 4.48
CA VAL A 104 -10.97 7.65 3.50
C VAL A 104 -11.81 6.38 3.52
N PHE A 105 -12.39 6.06 4.68
CA PHE A 105 -13.24 4.89 4.86
C PHE A 105 -14.70 5.32 5.07
N PRO A 106 -15.68 4.61 4.47
CA PRO A 106 -17.10 4.93 4.63
C PRO A 106 -17.55 4.97 6.10
N GLU A 107 -16.97 4.09 6.94
CA GLU A 107 -17.31 4.02 8.36
C GLU A 107 -16.89 5.28 9.15
N GLN A 108 -15.92 6.05 8.65
CA GLN A 108 -15.49 7.32 9.25
C GLN A 108 -16.47 8.44 8.87
N ALA A 109 -16.97 8.45 7.64
CA ALA A 109 -17.95 9.43 7.19
C ALA A 109 -19.28 9.28 7.95
N ALA A 110 -19.71 8.05 8.22
CA ALA A 110 -20.95 7.75 8.95
C ALA A 110 -20.94 8.13 10.44
N GLN A 111 -19.79 8.53 10.99
CA GLN A 111 -19.62 8.98 12.39
C GLN A 111 -19.50 10.50 12.52
N SER A 112 -19.65 11.24 11.41
CA SER A 112 -19.52 12.71 11.34
C SER A 112 -20.84 13.43 11.44
#